data_AF-A0A1V6D008-F1
#
_entry.id   AF-A0A1V6D008-F1
#
_cell.length_a   1.000
_cell.length_b   1.000
_cell.length_c   1.000
_cell.angle_alpha   90.00
_cell.angle_beta   90.00
_cell.angle_gamma   90.00
#
_symmetry.space_group_name_H-M   'P 1'
#
loop_
_entity.id
_entity.type
_entity.pdbx_description
1 polymer ?
#
loop_
_entity_poly.entity_id
_entity_poly.type
_entity_poly.pdbx_seq_one_letter_code
_entity_poly.pdbx_strand_id
1 'polypeptide(L)'
;MAPTDIERIAQCGVVGAGGAGFPTHVKLAGKADSVLINAAECEPLLHKDKEVLRREADAVLEGLARAMGLVGANRGVIGIKEKYRDVIDLLRPKLGRGMEIAPLKDAYPAGDEFILVYDVLGRVIPPGGIPLHLGAVVMNVETAVNVAVGRPVTEKYLTVAGAVAQPVTLRVPVGATLSACVAAAGGATIDDPQYIVGGVMMGYLERNHDALVDKTTGGVIVLPRDHVVVRRRLRDWKQMARIGRSACDQCSFCTELCPRYLLGHPIEPHRAMRSLEFNLVGEANVLGTSFCCECNLCSLYSCPEDLDPREVCGHNKRRLAAEKRRWENPPFNPSRPVNHMANRKAPMKRLMQKLGLMGFHNTGPLRDQVLPARRVGIKLKQHVGAPCEPAVAVAQAVRQGDAIGRVPLKDGKAALGCPVHASIDGTVRAIENGVVWIES
;
A
#
# COMPACT_ATOMS: atom_id res chain seq x y z
N MET A 1 13.27 5.49 27.45
CA MET A 1 13.75 5.21 26.08
C MET A 1 14.47 6.45 25.58
N ALA A 2 15.59 6.31 24.86
CA ALA A 2 16.25 7.45 24.22
C ALA A 2 15.28 8.14 23.23
N PRO A 3 15.39 9.45 23.00
CA PRO A 3 14.61 10.14 21.97
C PRO A 3 14.81 9.44 20.62
N THR A 4 13.72 9.12 19.92
CA THR A 4 13.82 8.58 18.56
C THR A 4 13.94 9.77 17.62
N ASP A 5 15.15 10.04 17.16
CA ASP A 5 15.43 11.03 16.13
C ASP A 5 15.34 10.42 14.71
N ILE A 6 15.48 11.27 13.69
CA ILE A 6 15.42 10.87 12.27
C ILE A 6 16.47 9.79 11.96
N GLU A 7 17.67 9.89 12.55
CA GLU A 7 18.75 8.93 12.34
C GLU A 7 18.38 7.56 12.90
N ARG A 8 17.79 7.50 14.09
CA ARG A 8 17.31 6.26 14.69
C ARG A 8 16.21 5.63 13.84
N ILE A 9 15.27 6.41 13.30
CA ILE A 9 14.23 5.91 12.37
C ILE A 9 14.85 5.31 11.12
N ALA A 10 15.89 5.95 10.58
CA ALA A 10 16.64 5.44 9.43
C ALA A 10 17.35 4.12 9.77
N GLN A 11 18.10 4.06 10.88
CA GLN A 11 18.83 2.86 11.33
C GLN A 11 17.92 1.67 11.63
N CYS A 12 16.71 1.93 12.15
CA CYS A 12 15.70 0.90 12.40
C CYS A 12 15.06 0.38 11.10
N GLY A 13 15.36 1.00 9.96
CA GLY A 13 14.87 0.58 8.65
C GLY A 13 13.36 0.76 8.50
N VAL A 14 12.81 1.83 9.07
CA VAL A 14 11.37 2.11 9.06
C VAL A 14 10.96 2.67 7.69
N VAL A 15 10.08 1.95 7.02
CA VAL A 15 9.53 2.33 5.72
C VAL A 15 8.01 2.46 5.80
N GLY A 16 7.41 3.11 4.80
CA GLY A 16 5.96 3.18 4.65
C GLY A 16 5.36 1.78 4.51
N ALA A 17 4.66 1.33 5.56
CA ALA A 17 4.12 -0.01 5.71
C ALA A 17 2.84 -0.25 4.87
N GLY A 18 2.28 0.82 4.30
CA GLY A 18 1.06 0.80 3.47
C GLY A 18 1.29 0.51 1.98
N GLY A 19 2.47 -0.01 1.59
CA GLY A 19 2.69 -0.57 0.24
C GLY A 19 3.95 -0.09 -0.48
N ALA A 20 4.13 1.22 -0.70
CA ALA A 20 5.23 1.70 -1.54
C ALA A 20 6.64 1.52 -0.93
N GLY A 21 6.75 1.33 0.39
CA GLY A 21 8.05 1.17 1.06
C GLY A 21 8.91 2.44 0.99
N PHE A 22 8.30 3.62 0.97
CA PHE A 22 9.07 4.87 0.98
C PHE A 22 9.79 5.04 2.34
N PRO A 23 11.09 5.40 2.38
CA PRO A 23 11.82 5.61 3.63
C PRO A 23 11.18 6.67 4.53
N THR A 24 10.81 6.29 5.76
CA THR A 24 10.01 7.15 6.66
C THR A 24 10.82 8.35 7.15
N HIS A 25 12.11 8.14 7.44
CA HIS A 25 13.01 9.22 7.86
C HIS A 25 13.10 10.36 6.83
N VAL A 26 12.99 10.06 5.52
CA VAL A 26 12.97 11.08 4.46
C VAL A 26 11.70 11.91 4.51
N LYS A 27 10.54 11.30 4.78
CA LYS A 27 9.29 12.04 4.98
C LYS A 27 9.37 12.96 6.21
N LEU A 28 9.97 12.45 7.29
CA LEU A 28 10.05 13.14 8.59
C LEU A 28 11.20 14.15 8.70
N ALA A 29 12.12 14.18 7.74
CA ALA A 29 13.15 15.21 7.64
C ALA A 29 12.64 16.52 7.02
N GLY A 30 11.45 16.51 6.41
CA GLY A 30 10.81 17.71 5.89
C GLY A 30 10.13 18.54 6.97
N LYS A 31 9.55 19.68 6.56
CA LYS A 31 8.69 20.51 7.42
C LYS A 31 7.23 20.40 6.96
N ALA A 32 6.31 20.30 7.91
CA ALA A 32 4.88 20.22 7.64
C ALA A 32 4.10 20.83 8.81
N ASP A 33 2.94 21.43 8.51
CA ASP A 33 2.02 21.92 9.56
C ASP A 33 1.10 20.81 10.08
N SER A 34 0.88 19.76 9.27
CA SER A 34 -0.04 18.66 9.58
C SER A 34 0.61 17.28 9.38
N VAL A 35 0.36 16.34 10.31
CA VAL A 35 0.68 14.91 10.16
C VAL A 35 -0.60 14.09 10.18
N LEU A 36 -0.79 13.22 9.19
CA LEU A 36 -1.97 12.39 9.03
C LEU A 36 -1.60 10.91 9.20
N ILE A 37 -2.28 10.22 10.10
CA ILE A 37 -2.30 8.76 10.14
C ILE A 37 -3.38 8.28 9.17
N ASN A 38 -2.96 7.55 8.14
CA ASN A 38 -3.86 6.85 7.24
C ASN A 38 -4.27 5.51 7.86
N ALA A 39 -5.44 5.51 8.51
CA ALA A 39 -6.12 4.31 9.01
C ALA A 39 -7.37 3.97 8.15
N ALA A 40 -7.44 4.52 6.94
CA ALA A 40 -8.56 4.37 6.03
C ALA A 40 -8.37 3.16 5.09
N GLU A 41 -8.06 1.99 5.66
CA GLU A 41 -7.84 0.76 4.90
C GLU A 41 -9.06 0.46 4.02
N CYS A 42 -8.86 0.53 2.70
CA CYS A 42 -9.91 0.47 1.70
C CYS A 42 -9.78 -0.71 0.74
N GLU A 43 -8.71 -1.50 0.87
CA GLU A 43 -8.59 -2.79 0.20
C GLU A 43 -9.65 -3.76 0.77
N PRO A 44 -10.54 -4.32 -0.07
CA PRO A 44 -11.55 -5.27 0.38
C PRO A 44 -10.94 -6.44 1.15
N LEU A 45 -11.63 -6.89 2.21
CA LEU A 45 -11.22 -7.99 3.11
C LEU A 45 -9.97 -7.74 3.97
N LEU A 46 -9.23 -6.63 3.77
CA LEU A 46 -8.13 -6.29 4.67
C LEU A 46 -8.64 -5.56 5.93
N HIS A 47 -8.04 -5.90 7.05
CA HIS A 47 -8.43 -5.43 8.38
C HIS A 47 -7.24 -5.02 9.26
N LYS A 48 -6.02 -5.06 8.73
CA LYS A 48 -4.77 -4.88 9.47
C LYS A 48 -4.78 -3.58 10.25
N ASP A 49 -5.06 -2.46 9.60
CA ASP A 49 -4.83 -1.15 10.19
C ASP A 49 -5.78 -0.87 11.37
N LYS A 50 -7.04 -1.30 11.27
CA LYS A 50 -7.99 -1.13 12.39
C LYS A 50 -7.65 -2.04 13.57
N GLU A 51 -7.18 -3.27 13.34
CA GLU A 51 -6.83 -4.17 14.43
C GLU A 51 -5.52 -3.76 15.11
N VAL A 52 -4.55 -3.26 14.34
CA VAL A 52 -3.34 -2.64 14.90
C VAL A 52 -3.71 -1.40 15.71
N LEU A 53 -4.63 -0.55 15.25
CA LEU A 53 -5.11 0.59 16.05
C LEU A 53 -5.77 0.16 17.36
N ARG A 54 -6.57 -0.92 17.35
CA ARG A 54 -7.19 -1.43 18.58
C ARG A 54 -6.16 -1.91 19.59
N ARG A 55 -5.13 -2.62 19.13
CA ARG A 55 -4.12 -3.22 20.00
C ARG A 55 -3.01 -2.27 20.42
N GLU A 56 -2.51 -1.48 19.48
CA GLU A 56 -1.31 -0.64 19.59
C GLU A 56 -1.67 0.85 19.64
N ALA A 57 -2.86 1.20 20.15
CA ALA A 57 -3.37 2.57 20.20
C ALA A 57 -2.36 3.56 20.77
N ASP A 58 -1.73 3.22 21.90
CA ASP A 58 -0.78 4.10 22.58
C ASP A 58 0.49 4.29 21.75
N ALA A 59 1.01 3.23 21.12
CA ALA A 59 2.16 3.31 20.23
C ALA A 59 1.85 4.12 18.95
N VAL A 60 0.64 4.02 18.40
CA VAL A 60 0.23 4.83 17.24
C VAL A 60 0.17 6.31 17.60
N LEU A 61 -0.42 6.65 18.75
CA LEU A 61 -0.52 8.04 19.22
C LEU A 61 0.86 8.61 19.56
N GLU A 62 1.72 7.83 20.20
CA GLU A 62 3.11 8.22 20.45
C GLU A 62 3.87 8.43 19.13
N GLY A 63 3.68 7.55 18.14
CA GLY A 63 4.29 7.67 16.82
C GLY A 63 3.83 8.92 16.08
N LEU A 64 2.54 9.26 16.20
CA LEU A 64 1.99 10.51 15.69
C LEU A 64 2.60 11.73 16.39
N ALA A 65 2.68 11.73 17.73
CA ALA A 65 3.30 12.81 18.49
C ALA A 65 4.75 13.06 18.08
N ARG A 66 5.53 11.98 17.95
CA ARG A 66 6.93 12.04 17.51
C ARG A 66 7.04 12.58 16.10
N ALA A 67 6.23 12.08 15.17
CA ALA A 67 6.20 12.58 13.80
C ALA A 67 5.86 14.08 13.75
N MET A 68 4.88 14.55 14.55
CA MET A 68 4.55 15.97 14.66
C MET A 68 5.73 16.80 15.15
N GLY A 69 6.41 16.36 16.21
CA GLY A 69 7.58 17.05 16.74
C GLY A 69 8.74 17.15 15.75
N LEU A 70 9.01 16.08 14.99
CA LEU A 70 10.10 16.03 14.01
C LEU A 70 9.88 16.99 12.84
N VAL A 71 8.64 17.11 12.35
CA VAL A 71 8.33 17.97 11.18
C VAL A 71 7.90 19.39 11.57
N GLY A 72 7.74 19.67 12.86
CA GLY A 72 7.24 20.94 13.38
C GLY A 72 5.73 21.15 13.20
N ALA A 73 4.95 20.08 13.11
CA ALA A 73 3.50 20.16 12.94
C ALA A 73 2.79 20.47 14.26
N ASN A 74 1.78 21.32 14.20
CA ASN A 74 0.89 21.64 15.32
C ASN A 74 -0.44 20.87 15.24
N ARG A 75 -0.70 20.16 14.14
CA ARG A 75 -1.91 19.36 13.93
C ARG A 75 -1.57 17.91 13.56
N GLY A 76 -2.12 16.97 14.32
CA GLY A 76 -2.06 15.53 14.06
C GLY A 76 -3.46 14.99 13.83
N VAL A 77 -3.69 14.22 12.77
CA VAL A 77 -5.03 13.72 12.44
C VAL A 77 -5.01 12.23 12.16
N ILE A 78 -5.90 11.47 12.79
CA ILE A 78 -6.12 10.05 12.46
C ILE A 78 -7.34 9.96 11.54
N GLY A 79 -7.09 9.68 10.26
CA GLY A 79 -8.14 9.45 9.27
C GLY A 79 -8.61 8.00 9.32
N ILE A 80 -9.82 7.77 9.82
CA ILE A 80 -10.41 6.43 10.02
C ILE A 80 -11.84 6.40 9.51
N LYS A 81 -12.29 5.26 8.99
CA LYS A 81 -13.68 5.12 8.51
C LYS A 81 -14.68 5.30 9.65
N GLU A 82 -15.71 6.11 9.42
CA GLU A 82 -16.74 6.47 10.41
C GLU A 82 -17.48 5.27 11.02
N LYS A 83 -17.56 4.16 10.29
CA LYS A 83 -18.20 2.92 10.75
C LYS A 83 -17.45 2.23 11.89
N TYR A 84 -16.14 2.48 12.08
CA TYR A 84 -15.33 1.89 13.14
C TYR A 84 -15.48 2.67 14.45
N ARG A 85 -16.73 2.83 14.91
CA ARG A 85 -17.06 3.64 16.09
C ARG A 85 -16.37 3.13 17.35
N ASP A 86 -16.27 1.82 17.50
CA ASP A 86 -15.56 1.17 18.60
C ASP A 86 -14.09 1.62 18.70
N VAL A 87 -13.38 1.72 17.57
CA VAL A 87 -11.98 2.17 17.52
C VAL A 87 -11.89 3.68 17.77
N ILE A 88 -12.83 4.45 17.21
CA ILE A 88 -12.88 5.90 17.43
C ILE A 88 -13.09 6.21 18.92
N ASP A 89 -14.04 5.52 19.56
CA ASP A 89 -14.37 5.73 20.97
C ASP A 89 -13.22 5.28 21.89
N LEU A 90 -12.46 4.25 21.50
CA LEU A 90 -11.22 3.84 22.17
C LEU A 90 -10.13 4.92 22.10
N LEU A 91 -9.97 5.59 20.96
CA LEU A 91 -8.88 6.55 20.72
C LEU A 91 -9.17 7.94 21.29
N ARG A 92 -10.43 8.40 21.27
CA ARG A 92 -10.86 9.73 21.72
C ARG A 92 -10.28 10.17 23.07
N PRO A 93 -10.39 9.39 24.16
CA PRO A 93 -9.88 9.81 25.47
C PRO A 93 -8.35 9.84 25.56
N LYS A 94 -7.64 9.26 24.58
CA LYS A 94 -6.18 9.16 24.56
C LYS A 94 -5.50 10.22 23.70
N LEU A 95 -6.28 11.05 22.98
CA LEU A 95 -5.73 12.06 22.07
C LEU A 95 -4.90 13.11 22.84
N GLY A 96 -3.68 13.34 22.37
CA GLY A 96 -2.81 14.40 22.87
C GLY A 96 -3.19 15.79 22.35
N ARG A 97 -2.51 16.82 22.85
CA ARG A 97 -2.69 18.19 22.38
C ARG A 97 -2.40 18.30 20.88
N GLY A 98 -3.31 18.95 20.14
CA GLY A 98 -3.19 19.14 18.70
C GLY A 98 -3.53 17.89 17.88
N MET A 99 -3.99 16.80 18.51
CA MET A 99 -4.43 15.59 17.83
C MET A 99 -5.96 15.51 17.73
N GLU A 100 -6.45 15.00 16.62
CA GLU A 100 -7.87 14.75 16.40
C GLU A 100 -8.12 13.52 15.53
N ILE A 101 -9.38 13.10 15.46
CA ILE A 101 -9.83 12.01 14.60
C ILE A 101 -10.69 12.63 13.50
N ALA A 102 -10.42 12.25 12.25
CA ALA A 102 -11.24 12.58 11.09
C ALA A 102 -12.02 11.34 10.64
N PRO A 103 -13.34 11.27 10.92
CA PRO A 103 -14.20 10.21 10.40
C PRO A 103 -14.35 10.34 8.88
N LEU A 104 -14.06 9.26 8.16
CA LEU A 104 -14.11 9.20 6.71
C LEU A 104 -15.26 8.30 6.24
N LYS A 105 -15.88 8.68 5.11
CA LYS A 105 -16.93 7.87 4.48
C LYS A 105 -16.39 6.50 4.07
N ASP A 106 -17.22 5.45 4.18
CA ASP A 106 -16.84 4.09 3.76
C ASP A 106 -16.90 3.93 2.22
N ALA A 107 -15.90 4.52 1.55
CA ALA A 107 -15.79 4.51 0.10
C ALA A 107 -14.37 4.21 -0.39
N TYR A 108 -14.25 3.78 -1.64
CA TYR A 108 -12.96 3.52 -2.30
C TYR A 108 -12.60 4.65 -3.30
N PRO A 109 -11.34 5.11 -3.35
CA PRO A 109 -10.23 4.81 -2.44
C PRO A 109 -10.07 5.88 -1.35
N ALA A 110 -10.66 5.69 -0.16
CA ALA A 110 -10.44 6.59 0.98
C ALA A 110 -9.00 6.54 1.53
N GLY A 111 -8.30 5.42 1.32
CA GLY A 111 -6.92 5.22 1.77
C GLY A 111 -5.85 5.72 0.80
N ASP A 112 -6.21 6.29 -0.35
CA ASP A 112 -5.24 6.95 -1.23
C ASP A 112 -4.71 8.24 -0.58
N GLU A 113 -3.40 8.43 -0.60
CA GLU A 113 -2.73 9.54 0.11
C GLU A 113 -3.25 10.92 -0.32
N PHE A 114 -3.60 11.10 -1.59
CA PHE A 114 -4.08 12.40 -2.08
C PHE A 114 -5.55 12.61 -1.73
N ILE A 115 -6.36 11.55 -1.79
CA ILE A 115 -7.77 11.60 -1.36
C ILE A 115 -7.84 11.90 0.14
N LEU A 116 -6.98 11.27 0.95
CA LEU A 116 -6.93 11.51 2.39
C LEU A 116 -6.55 12.95 2.72
N VAL A 117 -5.51 13.50 2.07
CA VAL A 117 -5.11 14.90 2.26
C VAL A 117 -6.24 15.86 1.90
N TYR A 118 -6.97 15.59 0.81
CA TYR A 118 -8.14 16.38 0.44
C TYR A 118 -9.29 16.24 1.45
N ASP A 119 -9.66 15.02 1.82
CA ASP A 119 -10.80 14.76 2.71
C ASP A 119 -10.57 15.31 4.12
N VAL A 120 -9.32 15.39 4.58
CA VAL A 120 -8.96 15.83 5.94
C VAL A 120 -8.55 17.30 6.01
N LEU A 121 -7.82 17.80 5.01
CA LEU A 121 -7.27 19.16 5.02
C LEU A 121 -7.92 20.10 4.00
N GLY A 122 -8.72 19.59 3.06
CA GLY A 122 -9.26 20.36 1.93
C GLY A 122 -8.20 20.75 0.88
N ARG A 123 -6.99 20.18 0.98
CA ARG A 123 -5.83 20.53 0.13
C ARG A 123 -5.73 19.57 -1.06
N VAL A 124 -5.54 20.10 -2.27
CA VAL A 124 -5.46 19.28 -3.50
C VAL A 124 -4.02 19.26 -4.03
N ILE A 125 -3.39 18.09 -4.01
CA ILE A 125 -2.01 17.91 -4.48
C ILE A 125 -1.97 18.01 -6.01
N PRO A 126 -1.14 18.91 -6.59
CA PRO A 126 -1.04 19.07 -8.03
C PRO A 126 -0.40 17.85 -8.72
N PRO A 127 -0.57 17.67 -10.04
CA PRO A 127 0.07 16.60 -10.78
C PRO A 127 1.60 16.63 -10.62
N GLY A 128 2.20 15.49 -10.25
CA GLY A 128 3.63 15.38 -9.93
C GLY A 128 4.05 15.92 -8.56
N GLY A 129 3.12 16.51 -7.80
CA GLY A 129 3.35 16.95 -6.42
C GLY A 129 3.31 15.80 -5.41
N ILE A 130 3.73 16.12 -4.18
CA ILE A 130 3.67 15.23 -3.01
C ILE A 130 2.99 15.97 -1.84
N PRO A 131 2.45 15.27 -0.82
CA PRO A 131 1.79 15.89 0.32
C PRO A 131 2.63 16.98 1.02
N LEU A 132 3.95 16.78 1.10
CA LEU A 132 4.87 17.70 1.76
C LEU A 132 4.84 19.10 1.14
N HIS A 133 4.61 19.22 -0.17
CA HIS A 133 4.48 20.52 -0.85
C HIS A 133 3.29 21.34 -0.33
N LEU A 134 2.30 20.68 0.27
CA LEU A 134 1.12 21.31 0.87
C LEU A 134 1.18 21.27 2.40
N GLY A 135 2.36 21.14 2.99
CA GLY A 135 2.55 21.15 4.44
C GLY A 135 1.95 19.93 5.16
N ALA A 136 1.82 18.79 4.48
CA ALA A 136 1.27 17.57 5.04
C ALA A 136 2.24 16.39 4.96
N VAL A 137 2.32 15.58 6.03
CA VAL A 137 2.97 14.27 6.01
C VAL A 137 1.93 13.19 6.28
N VAL A 138 1.86 12.18 5.42
CA VAL A 138 0.97 11.04 5.62
C VAL A 138 1.77 9.77 5.94
N MET A 139 1.33 9.07 6.99
CA MET A 139 1.96 7.88 7.53
C MET A 139 0.91 6.78 7.77
N ASN A 140 1.25 5.52 7.48
CA ASN A 140 0.36 4.39 7.81
C ASN A 140 0.39 4.10 9.32
N VAL A 141 -0.67 3.48 9.84
CA VAL A 141 -0.80 3.06 11.25
C VAL A 141 0.43 2.27 11.73
N GLU A 142 0.84 1.24 11.00
CA GLU A 142 1.97 0.40 11.41
C GLU A 142 3.31 1.15 11.32
N THR A 143 3.43 2.09 10.38
CA THR A 143 4.61 2.97 10.34
C THR A 143 4.67 3.85 11.59
N ALA A 144 3.54 4.34 12.10
CA ALA A 144 3.49 5.09 13.36
C ALA A 144 3.98 4.26 14.55
N VAL A 145 3.52 3.00 14.66
CA VAL A 145 3.99 2.05 15.67
C VAL A 145 5.51 1.88 15.57
N ASN A 146 6.03 1.64 14.37
CA ASN A 146 7.47 1.45 14.17
C ASN A 146 8.30 2.70 14.53
N VAL A 147 7.77 3.91 14.27
CA VAL A 147 8.38 5.18 14.70
C VAL A 147 8.39 5.33 16.22
N ALA A 148 7.30 4.97 16.90
CA ALA A 148 7.22 5.04 18.36
C ALA A 148 8.20 4.09 19.04
N VAL A 149 8.19 2.82 18.62
CA VAL A 149 9.00 1.77 19.24
C VAL A 149 10.50 2.01 19.02
N GLY A 150 10.91 2.56 17.87
CA GLY A 150 12.31 2.93 17.63
C GLY A 150 13.30 1.76 17.68
N ARG A 151 12.85 0.57 17.24
CA ARG A 151 13.67 -0.64 17.09
C ARG A 151 13.66 -1.14 15.63
N PRO A 152 14.67 -1.92 15.21
CA PRO A 152 14.68 -2.56 13.90
C PRO A 152 13.35 -3.19 13.52
N VAL A 153 12.87 -2.93 12.29
CA VAL A 153 11.63 -3.52 11.78
C VAL A 153 11.88 -4.97 11.37
N THR A 154 11.62 -5.88 12.31
CA THR A 154 11.79 -7.33 12.18
C THR A 154 10.47 -8.07 11.99
N GLU A 155 9.35 -7.42 12.29
CA GLU A 155 8.01 -7.98 12.24
C GLU A 155 7.13 -7.18 11.27
N LYS A 156 6.11 -7.85 10.74
CA LYS A 156 5.11 -7.30 9.84
C LYS A 156 3.72 -7.72 10.28
N TYR A 157 2.78 -6.78 10.30
CA TYR A 157 1.36 -7.10 10.39
C TYR A 157 0.78 -7.37 8.98
N LEU A 158 -0.04 -8.40 8.83
CA LEU A 158 -0.75 -8.66 7.57
C LEU A 158 -2.09 -9.36 7.81
N THR A 159 -3.07 -9.11 6.96
CA THR A 159 -4.36 -9.85 7.00
C THR A 159 -4.33 -11.03 6.04
N VAL A 160 -4.77 -12.20 6.50
CA VAL A 160 -5.07 -13.37 5.68
C VAL A 160 -6.58 -13.52 5.61
N ALA A 161 -7.15 -13.50 4.39
CA ALA A 161 -8.59 -13.54 4.19
C ALA A 161 -8.97 -14.26 2.88
N GLY A 162 -10.28 -14.31 2.58
CA GLY A 162 -10.81 -15.00 1.41
C GLY A 162 -11.20 -16.45 1.73
N ALA A 163 -10.88 -17.38 0.84
CA ALA A 163 -11.16 -18.80 0.97
C ALA A 163 -10.18 -19.50 1.93
N VAL A 164 -10.19 -19.08 3.19
CA VAL A 164 -9.43 -19.68 4.29
C VAL A 164 -10.36 -20.05 5.44
N ALA A 165 -9.96 -21.01 6.26
CA ALA A 165 -10.83 -21.52 7.33
C ALA A 165 -11.14 -20.45 8.39
N GLN A 166 -10.14 -19.64 8.75
CA GLN A 166 -10.24 -18.60 9.77
C GLN A 166 -9.51 -17.32 9.34
N PRO A 167 -10.20 -16.37 8.70
CA PRO A 167 -9.63 -15.07 8.39
C PRO A 167 -9.08 -14.36 9.64
N VAL A 168 -7.87 -13.82 9.53
CA VAL A 168 -7.08 -13.39 10.68
C VAL A 168 -6.07 -12.32 10.29
N THR A 169 -5.78 -11.39 11.18
CA THR A 169 -4.59 -10.52 11.08
C THR A 169 -3.48 -11.13 11.93
N LEU A 170 -2.29 -11.30 11.34
CA LEU A 170 -1.14 -11.92 11.98
C LEU A 170 -0.03 -10.88 12.18
N ARG A 171 0.74 -11.04 13.26
CA ARG A 171 2.09 -10.48 13.37
C ARG A 171 3.08 -11.56 13.00
N VAL A 172 3.91 -11.34 11.98
CA VAL A 172 4.83 -12.35 11.45
C VAL A 172 6.25 -11.78 11.35
N PRO A 173 7.30 -12.62 11.45
CA PRO A 173 8.65 -12.19 11.08
C PRO A 173 8.69 -11.75 9.62
N VAL A 174 9.36 -10.63 9.34
CA VAL A 174 9.70 -10.27 7.96
C VAL A 174 10.49 -11.44 7.36
N GLY A 175 10.15 -11.84 6.14
CA GLY A 175 10.74 -12.99 5.47
C GLY A 175 10.07 -14.34 5.74
N ALA A 176 8.99 -14.39 6.53
CA ALA A 176 8.11 -15.56 6.55
C ALA A 176 7.48 -15.82 5.17
N THR A 177 7.09 -17.05 4.88
CA THR A 177 6.42 -17.39 3.62
C THR A 177 4.93 -17.07 3.66
N LEU A 178 4.33 -16.77 2.49
CA LEU A 178 2.87 -16.58 2.40
C LEU A 178 2.13 -17.88 2.76
N SER A 179 2.65 -19.03 2.35
CA SER A 179 2.11 -20.36 2.69
C SER A 179 2.01 -20.58 4.21
N ALA A 180 3.02 -20.19 4.99
CA ALA A 180 2.98 -20.27 6.45
C ALA A 180 1.89 -19.35 7.05
N CYS A 181 1.72 -18.16 6.47
CA CYS A 181 0.66 -17.23 6.88
C CYS A 181 -0.73 -17.79 6.60
N VAL A 182 -0.93 -18.39 5.42
CA VAL A 182 -2.21 -19.04 5.05
C VAL A 182 -2.48 -20.28 5.90
N ALA A 183 -1.46 -21.09 6.19
CA ALA A 183 -1.57 -22.21 7.11
C ALA A 183 -1.99 -21.75 8.53
N ALA A 184 -1.45 -20.62 8.99
CA ALA A 184 -1.81 -20.04 10.29
C ALA A 184 -3.28 -19.56 10.35
N ALA A 185 -3.91 -19.29 9.21
CA ALA A 185 -5.35 -19.01 9.06
C ALA A 185 -6.20 -20.29 8.93
N GLY A 186 -5.62 -21.46 9.20
CA GLY A 186 -6.28 -22.77 9.07
C GLY A 186 -6.26 -23.35 7.66
N GLY A 187 -5.43 -22.79 6.75
CA GLY A 187 -5.29 -23.26 5.38
C GLY A 187 -6.38 -22.75 4.44
N ALA A 188 -6.17 -22.98 3.14
CA ALA A 188 -7.17 -22.70 2.12
C ALA A 188 -8.32 -23.71 2.20
N THR A 189 -9.55 -23.25 1.94
CA THR A 189 -10.77 -24.08 1.96
C THR A 189 -11.24 -24.52 0.58
N ILE A 190 -10.41 -24.31 -0.43
CA ILE A 190 -10.70 -24.55 -1.85
C ILE A 190 -9.51 -25.21 -2.53
N ASP A 191 -9.78 -25.87 -3.65
CA ASP A 191 -8.76 -26.37 -4.56
C ASP A 191 -8.15 -25.24 -5.40
N ASP A 192 -6.89 -25.42 -5.83
CA ASP A 192 -6.13 -24.47 -6.65
C ASP A 192 -6.19 -23.00 -6.13
N PRO A 193 -5.84 -22.76 -4.85
CA PRO A 193 -5.95 -21.45 -4.24
C PRO A 193 -5.00 -20.46 -4.92
N GLN A 194 -5.49 -19.26 -5.24
CA GLN A 194 -4.69 -18.19 -5.83
C GLN A 194 -4.44 -17.09 -4.81
N TYR A 195 -3.20 -16.62 -4.71
CA TYR A 195 -2.81 -15.61 -3.72
C TYR A 195 -2.79 -14.21 -4.33
N ILE A 196 -3.72 -13.36 -3.91
CA ILE A 196 -3.67 -11.93 -4.18
C ILE A 196 -2.97 -11.22 -3.03
N VAL A 197 -1.76 -10.72 -3.28
CA VAL A 197 -0.89 -10.10 -2.27
C VAL A 197 -1.04 -8.59 -2.29
N GLY A 198 -1.19 -7.99 -1.10
CA GLY A 198 -1.31 -6.55 -0.89
C GLY A 198 -2.74 -6.00 -0.88
N GLY A 199 -3.70 -6.67 -1.54
CA GLY A 199 -5.12 -6.29 -1.56
C GLY A 199 -5.82 -6.59 -2.89
N VAL A 200 -7.15 -6.68 -2.89
CA VAL A 200 -7.92 -7.05 -4.09
C VAL A 200 -7.79 -6.01 -5.20
N MET A 201 -7.74 -4.72 -4.84
CA MET A 201 -7.71 -3.61 -5.78
C MET A 201 -6.28 -3.35 -6.25
N MET A 202 -5.37 -2.93 -5.37
CA MET A 202 -4.01 -2.52 -5.79
C MET A 202 -2.97 -3.64 -5.76
N GLY A 203 -3.30 -4.81 -5.21
CA GLY A 203 -2.38 -5.93 -5.11
C GLY A 203 -2.11 -6.64 -6.43
N TYR A 204 -1.26 -7.66 -6.36
CA TYR A 204 -0.84 -8.49 -7.48
C TYR A 204 -1.16 -9.97 -7.23
N LEU A 205 -1.23 -10.75 -8.32
CA LEU A 205 -1.36 -12.19 -8.25
C LEU A 205 0.04 -12.80 -8.10
N GLU A 206 0.28 -13.47 -6.98
CA GLU A 206 1.51 -14.20 -6.71
C GLU A 206 1.35 -15.66 -7.12
N ARG A 207 2.32 -16.16 -7.91
CA ARG A 207 2.32 -17.55 -8.39
C ARG A 207 3.11 -18.48 -7.47
N ASN A 208 4.07 -17.94 -6.74
CA ASN A 208 4.84 -18.68 -5.76
C ASN A 208 4.23 -18.52 -4.37
N HIS A 209 3.54 -19.55 -3.87
CA HIS A 209 2.96 -19.52 -2.52
C HIS A 209 4.00 -19.43 -1.40
N ASP A 210 5.26 -19.76 -1.68
CA ASP A 210 6.38 -19.59 -0.75
C ASP A 210 7.11 -18.25 -0.94
N ALA A 211 6.51 -17.31 -1.68
CA ALA A 211 7.00 -15.94 -1.71
C ALA A 211 7.10 -15.35 -0.29
N LEU A 212 8.00 -14.39 -0.15
CA LEU A 212 8.42 -13.89 1.16
C LEU A 212 7.66 -12.62 1.51
N VAL A 213 7.12 -12.58 2.73
CA VAL A 213 6.57 -11.38 3.37
C VAL A 213 7.69 -10.35 3.54
N ASP A 214 7.44 -9.13 3.10
CA ASP A 214 8.34 -7.99 3.31
C ASP A 214 7.64 -6.87 4.10
N LYS A 215 8.38 -5.78 4.38
CA LYS A 215 7.87 -4.62 5.13
C LYS A 215 6.64 -3.96 4.49
N THR A 216 6.34 -4.24 3.22
CA THR A 216 5.22 -3.63 2.49
C THR A 216 4.03 -4.56 2.27
N THR A 217 4.16 -5.84 2.61
CA THR A 217 3.11 -6.86 2.44
C THR A 217 1.94 -6.60 3.40
N GLY A 218 0.84 -6.01 2.92
CA GLY A 218 -0.33 -5.69 3.75
C GLY A 218 -1.29 -6.85 4.03
N GLY A 219 -1.29 -7.87 3.18
CA GLY A 219 -2.18 -9.02 3.32
C GLY A 219 -2.09 -10.02 2.18
N VAL A 220 -2.72 -11.18 2.37
CA VAL A 220 -2.88 -12.25 1.39
C VAL A 220 -4.35 -12.62 1.33
N ILE A 221 -4.94 -12.49 0.15
CA ILE A 221 -6.34 -12.83 -0.09
C ILE A 221 -6.38 -14.06 -0.98
N VAL A 222 -6.90 -15.15 -0.44
CA VAL A 222 -7.01 -16.44 -1.13
C VAL A 222 -8.32 -16.47 -1.91
N LEU A 223 -8.24 -16.65 -3.22
CA LEU A 223 -9.40 -16.69 -4.13
C LEU A 223 -9.32 -17.90 -5.07
N PRO A 224 -10.45 -18.43 -5.56
CA PRO A 224 -10.43 -19.49 -6.55
C PRO A 224 -9.96 -18.96 -7.90
N ARG A 225 -9.42 -19.85 -8.74
CA ARG A 225 -8.83 -19.50 -10.04
C ARG A 225 -9.81 -18.83 -11.00
N ASP A 226 -11.08 -19.19 -10.93
CA ASP A 226 -12.16 -18.66 -11.76
C ASP A 226 -12.78 -17.36 -11.22
N HIS A 227 -12.34 -16.86 -10.06
CA HIS A 227 -12.79 -15.60 -9.50
C HIS A 227 -12.50 -14.43 -10.46
N VAL A 228 -13.44 -13.48 -10.61
CA VAL A 228 -13.35 -12.37 -11.58
C VAL A 228 -12.03 -11.60 -11.49
N VAL A 229 -11.58 -11.35 -10.26
CA VAL A 229 -10.34 -10.63 -9.97
C VAL A 229 -9.09 -11.41 -10.42
N VAL A 230 -9.06 -12.73 -10.20
CA VAL A 230 -7.95 -13.59 -10.60
C VAL A 230 -7.93 -13.73 -12.12
N ARG A 231 -9.08 -14.07 -12.72
CA ARG A 231 -9.23 -14.19 -14.18
C ARG A 231 -8.74 -12.96 -14.92
N ARG A 232 -9.03 -11.76 -14.41
CA ARG A 232 -8.54 -10.51 -15.00
C ARG A 232 -7.02 -10.38 -14.93
N ARG A 233 -6.39 -10.71 -13.80
CA ARG A 233 -4.92 -10.67 -13.64
C ARG A 233 -4.18 -11.76 -14.42
N LEU A 234 -4.85 -12.86 -14.76
CA LEU A 234 -4.28 -13.94 -15.58
C LEU A 234 -4.25 -13.60 -17.08
N ARG A 235 -5.03 -12.62 -17.55
CA ARG A 235 -5.06 -12.23 -18.96
C ARG A 235 -3.73 -11.62 -19.36
N ASP A 236 -3.19 -12.06 -20.49
CA ASP A 236 -2.05 -11.39 -21.10
C ASP A 236 -2.45 -10.08 -21.78
N TRP A 237 -1.44 -9.24 -22.06
CA TRP A 237 -1.63 -7.94 -22.69
C TRP A 237 -2.27 -8.03 -24.08
N LYS A 238 -1.91 -9.03 -24.90
CA LYS A 238 -2.43 -9.17 -26.27
C LYS A 238 -3.92 -9.45 -26.26
N GLN A 239 -4.36 -10.36 -25.38
CA GLN A 239 -5.78 -10.66 -25.19
C GLN A 239 -6.54 -9.42 -24.70
N MET A 240 -6.02 -8.75 -23.68
CA MET A 240 -6.66 -7.56 -23.12
C MET A 240 -6.79 -6.44 -24.18
N ALA A 241 -5.71 -6.15 -24.90
CA ALA A 241 -5.70 -5.12 -25.93
C ALA A 241 -6.68 -5.43 -27.07
N ARG A 242 -6.81 -6.70 -27.49
CA ARG A 242 -7.79 -7.11 -28.51
C ARG A 242 -9.24 -6.90 -28.06
N ILE A 243 -9.58 -7.27 -26.82
CA ILE A 243 -10.92 -7.08 -26.26
C ILE A 243 -11.21 -5.59 -26.10
N GLY A 244 -10.27 -4.82 -25.53
CA GLY A 244 -10.40 -3.39 -25.33
C GLY A 244 -10.64 -2.61 -26.63
N ARG A 245 -10.03 -3.03 -27.75
CA ARG A 245 -10.23 -2.44 -29.08
C ARG A 245 -11.60 -2.70 -29.70
N SER A 246 -12.27 -3.78 -29.32
CA SER A 246 -13.50 -4.23 -30.00
C SER A 246 -14.78 -3.92 -29.23
N ALA A 247 -14.70 -3.69 -27.92
CA ALA A 247 -15.87 -3.60 -27.06
C ALA A 247 -16.02 -2.27 -26.31
N CYS A 248 -15.10 -1.30 -26.45
CA CYS A 248 -15.23 -0.03 -25.73
C CYS A 248 -16.32 0.87 -26.35
N ASP A 249 -17.33 1.22 -25.56
CA ASP A 249 -18.45 2.09 -25.92
C ASP A 249 -18.19 3.59 -25.73
N GLN A 250 -17.00 3.96 -25.24
CA GLN A 250 -16.58 5.34 -24.99
C GLN A 250 -17.45 6.14 -23.99
N CYS A 251 -18.18 5.47 -23.09
CA CYS A 251 -19.10 6.11 -22.12
C CYS A 251 -18.47 7.03 -21.06
N SER A 252 -17.14 7.08 -20.94
CA SER A 252 -16.35 7.90 -19.99
C SER A 252 -16.49 7.60 -18.49
N PHE A 253 -17.25 6.58 -18.08
CA PHE A 253 -17.42 6.23 -16.65
C PHE A 253 -16.10 5.97 -15.92
N CYS A 254 -15.13 5.37 -16.62
CA CYS A 254 -13.78 5.14 -16.08
C CYS A 254 -13.01 6.44 -15.77
N THR A 255 -13.40 7.57 -16.37
CA THR A 255 -12.87 8.90 -16.08
C THR A 255 -13.70 9.62 -15.03
N GLU A 256 -15.02 9.61 -15.17
CA GLU A 256 -15.92 10.31 -14.24
C GLU A 256 -15.83 9.77 -12.80
N LEU A 257 -15.43 8.51 -12.61
CA LEU A 257 -15.18 7.90 -11.31
C LEU A 257 -13.69 7.82 -10.93
N CYS A 258 -12.77 8.28 -11.78
CA CYS A 258 -11.34 8.20 -11.49
C CYS A 258 -10.97 9.16 -10.34
N PRO A 259 -10.34 8.70 -9.24
CA PRO A 259 -10.04 9.55 -8.09
C PRO A 259 -9.07 10.68 -8.44
N ARG A 260 -8.08 10.43 -9.31
CA ARG A 260 -7.13 11.45 -9.77
C ARG A 260 -7.79 12.47 -10.69
N TYR A 261 -8.67 12.02 -11.59
CA TYR A 261 -9.47 12.95 -12.40
C TYR A 261 -10.35 13.83 -11.52
N LEU A 262 -11.03 13.26 -10.51
CA LEU A 262 -11.86 14.00 -9.56
C LEU A 262 -11.04 14.99 -8.72
N LEU A 263 -9.78 14.65 -8.40
CA LEU A 263 -8.79 15.55 -7.78
C LEU A 263 -8.27 16.65 -8.73
N GLY A 264 -8.80 16.76 -9.95
CA GLY A 264 -8.42 17.81 -10.90
C GLY A 264 -7.22 17.47 -11.79
N HIS A 265 -6.68 16.25 -11.71
CA HIS A 265 -5.56 15.82 -12.55
C HIS A 265 -6.06 15.55 -13.98
N PRO A 266 -5.19 15.67 -15.01
CA PRO A 266 -5.59 15.57 -16.41
C PRO A 266 -5.67 14.11 -16.91
N ILE A 267 -5.86 13.14 -16.01
CA ILE A 267 -5.96 11.74 -16.39
C ILE A 267 -7.36 11.42 -16.90
N GLU A 268 -7.43 10.87 -18.10
CA GLU A 268 -8.70 10.53 -18.74
C GLU A 268 -8.64 9.07 -19.24
N PRO A 269 -8.93 8.07 -18.38
CA PRO A 269 -8.83 6.66 -18.78
C PRO A 269 -9.65 6.30 -20.01
N HIS A 270 -10.79 6.96 -20.26
CA HIS A 270 -11.60 6.73 -21.46
C HIS A 270 -10.84 7.10 -22.74
N ARG A 271 -10.05 8.17 -22.73
CA ARG A 271 -9.20 8.54 -23.88
C ARG A 271 -8.07 7.55 -24.10
N ALA A 272 -7.55 6.94 -23.03
CA ALA A 272 -6.56 5.88 -23.15
C ALA A 272 -7.17 4.65 -23.82
N MET A 273 -8.39 4.27 -23.43
CA MET A 273 -9.15 3.21 -24.10
C MET A 273 -9.45 3.55 -25.56
N ARG A 274 -9.91 4.77 -25.85
CA ARG A 274 -10.10 5.26 -27.23
C ARG A 274 -8.81 5.19 -28.05
N SER A 275 -7.71 5.64 -27.47
CA SER A 275 -6.42 5.61 -28.17
C SER A 275 -5.99 4.20 -28.54
N LEU A 276 -6.35 3.19 -27.72
CA LEU A 276 -6.06 1.79 -28.01
C LEU A 276 -6.79 1.30 -29.27
N GLU A 277 -8.02 1.77 -29.48
CA GLU A 277 -8.88 1.44 -30.63
C GLU A 277 -8.34 2.02 -31.95
N PHE A 278 -7.93 3.29 -31.94
CA PHE A 278 -7.62 4.03 -33.17
C PHE A 278 -6.15 3.98 -33.62
N ASN A 279 -5.29 3.21 -32.97
CA ASN A 279 -3.91 3.04 -33.45
C ASN A 279 -3.57 1.62 -33.90
N LEU A 280 -2.73 1.59 -34.93
CA LEU A 280 -2.31 0.35 -35.60
C LEU A 280 -1.40 -0.50 -34.70
N VAL A 281 -0.84 0.09 -33.65
CA VAL A 281 0.10 -0.56 -32.71
C VAL A 281 -0.60 -1.22 -31.52
N GLY A 282 -1.86 -0.89 -31.24
CA GLY A 282 -2.57 -1.42 -30.07
C GLY A 282 -1.99 -0.94 -28.73
N GLU A 283 -1.57 0.32 -28.66
CA GLU A 283 -0.96 0.92 -27.46
C GLU A 283 -1.50 2.31 -27.16
N ALA A 284 -2.09 2.57 -26.00
CA ALA A 284 -2.54 3.94 -25.70
C ALA A 284 -1.40 4.98 -25.79
N ASN A 285 -1.72 6.19 -26.27
CA ASN A 285 -0.78 7.32 -26.38
C ASN A 285 -1.38 8.59 -25.78
N VAL A 286 -1.65 8.56 -24.47
CA VAL A 286 -2.28 9.65 -23.72
C VAL A 286 -1.35 10.05 -22.57
N LEU A 287 -0.77 11.25 -22.65
CA LEU A 287 0.19 11.76 -21.66
C LEU A 287 -0.38 11.78 -20.23
N GLY A 288 -1.69 12.01 -20.08
CA GLY A 288 -2.37 12.06 -18.78
C GLY A 288 -2.34 10.73 -18.00
N THR A 289 -2.08 9.61 -18.67
CA THR A 289 -1.92 8.29 -18.01
C THR A 289 -0.73 8.26 -17.03
N SER A 290 0.24 9.16 -17.20
CA SER A 290 1.38 9.35 -16.29
C SER A 290 0.95 9.58 -14.84
N PHE A 291 -0.23 10.18 -14.63
CA PHE A 291 -0.78 10.49 -13.31
C PHE A 291 -1.68 9.37 -12.74
N CYS A 292 -1.72 8.21 -13.38
CA CYS A 292 -2.51 7.08 -12.90
C CYS A 292 -1.99 6.57 -11.55
N CYS A 293 -2.89 6.49 -10.57
CA CYS A 293 -2.64 5.89 -9.26
C CYS A 293 -2.84 4.36 -9.22
N GLU A 294 -3.20 3.74 -10.34
CA GLU A 294 -3.31 2.28 -10.50
C GLU A 294 -4.30 1.59 -9.53
N CYS A 295 -5.27 2.35 -8.99
CA CYS A 295 -6.26 1.90 -8.01
C CYS A 295 -7.31 0.88 -8.50
N ASN A 296 -7.28 0.46 -9.77
CA ASN A 296 -8.24 -0.47 -10.39
C ASN A 296 -9.73 -0.07 -10.36
N LEU A 297 -10.12 1.08 -9.82
CA LEU A 297 -11.53 1.46 -9.75
C LEU A 297 -12.16 1.51 -11.15
N CYS A 298 -11.45 2.04 -12.14
CA CYS A 298 -11.92 2.10 -13.52
C CYS A 298 -12.17 0.71 -14.14
N SER A 299 -11.32 -0.28 -13.85
CA SER A 299 -11.39 -1.63 -14.41
C SER A 299 -12.40 -2.51 -13.67
N LEU A 300 -12.34 -2.49 -12.34
CA LEU A 300 -13.06 -3.44 -11.49
C LEU A 300 -14.43 -2.92 -11.02
N TYR A 301 -14.72 -1.64 -11.21
CA TYR A 301 -15.96 -1.03 -10.75
C TYR A 301 -16.66 -0.18 -11.80
N SER A 302 -15.94 0.74 -12.46
CA SER A 302 -16.57 1.76 -13.31
C SER A 302 -16.97 1.27 -14.70
N CYS A 303 -16.15 0.42 -15.33
CA CYS A 303 -16.42 -0.01 -16.71
C CYS A 303 -17.66 -0.92 -16.76
N PRO A 304 -18.67 -0.60 -17.60
CA PRO A 304 -19.84 -1.46 -17.80
C PRO A 304 -19.50 -2.69 -18.65
N GLU A 305 -18.58 -2.55 -19.61
CA GLU A 305 -18.14 -3.59 -20.55
C GLU A 305 -17.06 -4.53 -19.99
N ASP A 306 -16.77 -4.45 -18.69
CA ASP A 306 -15.75 -5.26 -18.01
C ASP A 306 -14.34 -5.21 -18.65
N LEU A 307 -14.00 -4.07 -19.27
CA LEU A 307 -12.68 -3.79 -19.81
C LEU A 307 -11.67 -3.40 -18.72
N ASP A 308 -10.41 -3.20 -19.11
CA ASP A 308 -9.32 -2.89 -18.18
C ASP A 308 -8.61 -1.54 -18.45
N PRO A 309 -9.29 -0.39 -18.25
CA PRO A 309 -8.66 0.92 -18.43
C PRO A 309 -7.45 1.15 -17.53
N ARG A 310 -7.39 0.52 -16.35
CA ARG A 310 -6.24 0.61 -15.45
C ARG A 310 -5.00 0.01 -16.10
N GLU A 311 -5.08 -1.22 -16.64
CA GLU A 311 -3.94 -1.83 -17.32
C GLU A 311 -3.52 -1.03 -18.56
N VAL A 312 -4.47 -0.52 -19.34
CA VAL A 312 -4.15 0.36 -20.48
C VAL A 312 -3.41 1.62 -20.04
N CYS A 313 -3.89 2.30 -18.98
CA CYS A 313 -3.21 3.45 -18.42
C CYS A 313 -1.84 3.10 -17.84
N GLY A 314 -1.73 1.99 -17.11
CA GLY A 314 -0.49 1.54 -16.48
C GLY A 314 0.57 1.16 -17.50
N HIS A 315 0.18 0.47 -18.58
CA HIS A 315 1.07 0.15 -19.69
C HIS A 315 1.60 1.42 -20.37
N ASN A 316 0.70 2.35 -20.72
CA ASN A 316 1.14 3.61 -21.33
C ASN A 316 2.01 4.44 -20.38
N LYS A 317 1.67 4.51 -19.08
CA LYS A 317 2.49 5.17 -18.06
C LYS A 317 3.91 4.61 -18.00
N ARG A 318 4.08 3.27 -18.01
CA ARG A 318 5.40 2.62 -18.04
C ARG A 318 6.17 2.95 -19.32
N ARG A 319 5.48 2.95 -20.48
CA ARG A 319 6.07 3.34 -21.77
C ARG A 319 6.55 4.79 -21.77
N LEU A 320 5.72 5.74 -21.31
CA LEU A 320 6.09 7.16 -21.21
C LEU A 320 7.30 7.36 -20.29
N ALA A 321 7.36 6.63 -19.17
CA ALA A 321 8.51 6.67 -18.27
C ALA A 321 9.80 6.15 -18.94
N ALA A 322 9.72 5.04 -19.70
CA ALA A 322 10.85 4.49 -20.45
C ALA A 322 11.34 5.43 -21.57
N GLU A 323 10.40 6.09 -22.26
CA GLU A 323 10.66 7.11 -23.28
C GLU A 323 11.11 8.46 -22.67
N LYS A 324 11.16 8.57 -21.34
CA LYS A 324 11.43 9.82 -20.59
C LYS A 324 10.50 10.97 -21.00
N ARG A 325 9.31 10.67 -21.53
CA ARG A 325 8.32 11.66 -21.91
C ARG A 325 7.58 12.15 -20.68
N ARG A 326 7.71 13.44 -20.41
CA ARG A 326 7.02 14.13 -19.32
C ARG A 326 5.99 15.08 -19.88
N TRP A 327 4.89 15.27 -19.16
CA TRP A 327 3.96 16.34 -19.46
C TRP A 327 4.40 17.57 -18.68
N GLU A 328 5.07 18.49 -19.35
CA GLU A 328 5.42 19.79 -18.78
C GLU A 328 4.16 20.64 -18.64
N ASN A 329 3.95 21.22 -17.45
CA ASN A 329 2.79 22.06 -17.13
C ASN A 329 1.43 21.40 -17.45
N PRO A 330 1.15 20.24 -16.84
CA PRO A 330 -0.11 19.54 -17.07
C PRO A 330 -1.31 20.39 -16.61
N PRO A 331 -2.45 20.36 -17.34
CA PRO A 331 -3.64 21.08 -16.90
C PRO A 331 -4.10 20.52 -15.55
N PHE A 332 -4.47 21.43 -14.65
CA PHE A 332 -4.84 21.09 -13.28
C PHE A 332 -6.04 21.94 -12.85
N ASN A 333 -7.10 21.29 -12.37
CA ASN A 333 -8.30 21.96 -11.88
C ASN A 333 -8.54 21.63 -10.39
N PRO A 334 -7.95 22.40 -9.46
CA PRO A 334 -8.09 22.13 -8.03
C PRO A 334 -9.50 22.38 -7.47
N SER A 335 -10.41 23.03 -8.21
CA SER A 335 -11.79 23.24 -7.76
C SER A 335 -12.74 22.10 -8.14
N ARG A 336 -12.34 21.22 -9.08
CA ARG A 336 -13.14 20.05 -9.48
C ARG A 336 -13.62 19.17 -8.32
N PRO A 337 -12.82 18.88 -7.28
CA PRO A 337 -13.27 18.06 -6.16
C PRO A 337 -14.52 18.60 -5.47
N VAL A 338 -14.59 19.93 -5.32
CA VAL A 338 -15.67 20.63 -4.60
C VAL A 338 -17.04 20.28 -5.19
N ASN A 339 -17.12 20.23 -6.52
CA ASN A 339 -18.38 20.01 -7.23
C ASN A 339 -18.71 18.53 -7.43
N HIS A 340 -17.69 17.68 -7.57
CA HIS A 340 -17.89 16.32 -8.11
C HIS A 340 -17.50 15.19 -7.16
N MET A 341 -16.51 15.39 -6.29
CA MET A 341 -15.92 14.29 -5.51
C MET A 341 -16.97 13.65 -4.58
N ALA A 342 -17.75 14.46 -3.86
CA ALA A 342 -18.71 13.96 -2.87
C ALA A 342 -19.75 12.98 -3.44
N ASN A 343 -20.12 13.14 -4.71
CA ASN A 343 -21.18 12.37 -5.38
C ASN A 343 -20.65 11.18 -6.20
N ARG A 344 -19.33 11.02 -6.31
CA ARG A 344 -18.70 10.08 -7.25
C ARG A 344 -17.70 9.13 -6.60
N LYS A 345 -17.70 9.05 -5.26
CA LYS A 345 -16.94 8.01 -4.53
C LYS A 345 -17.67 6.67 -4.64
N ALA A 346 -16.92 5.59 -4.89
CA ALA A 346 -17.49 4.26 -4.98
C ALA A 346 -17.79 3.70 -3.58
N PRO A 347 -19.06 3.41 -3.22
CA PRO A 347 -19.37 2.85 -1.90
C PRO A 347 -18.74 1.46 -1.74
N MET A 348 -18.07 1.21 -0.61
CA MET A 348 -17.35 -0.06 -0.39
C MET A 348 -18.27 -1.29 -0.53
N LYS A 349 -19.51 -1.23 -0.03
CA LYS A 349 -20.47 -2.32 -0.14
C LYS A 349 -20.77 -2.69 -1.60
N ARG A 350 -20.98 -1.69 -2.46
CA ARG A 350 -21.24 -1.91 -3.90
C ARG A 350 -20.00 -2.46 -4.61
N LEU A 351 -18.81 -1.96 -4.25
CA LEU A 351 -17.55 -2.47 -4.77
C LEU A 351 -17.37 -3.96 -4.42
N MET A 352 -17.54 -4.34 -3.15
CA MET A 352 -17.43 -5.74 -2.71
C MET A 352 -18.45 -6.66 -3.40
N GLN A 353 -19.68 -6.18 -3.59
CA GLN A 353 -20.71 -6.91 -4.34
C GLN A 353 -20.31 -7.12 -5.80
N LYS A 354 -19.88 -6.07 -6.51
CA LYS A 354 -19.44 -6.17 -7.92
C LYS A 354 -18.24 -7.11 -8.09
N LEU A 355 -17.37 -7.17 -7.09
CA LEU A 355 -16.20 -8.04 -7.09
C LEU A 355 -16.49 -9.49 -6.69
N GLY A 356 -17.72 -9.83 -6.29
CA GLY A 356 -18.05 -11.19 -5.83
C GLY A 356 -17.48 -11.54 -4.45
N LEU A 357 -17.10 -10.55 -3.64
CA LEU A 357 -16.42 -10.79 -2.36
C LEU A 357 -17.36 -10.98 -1.17
N MET A 358 -18.66 -10.78 -1.37
CA MET A 358 -19.65 -10.86 -0.29
C MET A 358 -19.82 -12.27 0.29
N GLY A 359 -19.37 -13.31 -0.44
CA GLY A 359 -19.37 -14.70 0.03
C GLY A 359 -18.26 -15.05 1.01
N PHE A 360 -17.29 -14.15 1.22
CA PHE A 360 -16.19 -14.37 2.17
C PHE A 360 -16.47 -13.66 3.49
N HIS A 361 -15.95 -14.21 4.59
CA HIS A 361 -16.06 -13.58 5.89
C HIS A 361 -15.22 -12.28 5.90
N ASN A 362 -15.89 -11.14 6.03
CA ASN A 362 -15.27 -9.81 6.04
C ASN A 362 -14.88 -9.40 7.47
N THR A 363 -14.07 -10.24 8.09
CA THR A 363 -13.49 -10.06 9.42
C THR A 363 -12.05 -10.53 9.39
N GLY A 364 -11.24 -10.10 10.35
CA GLY A 364 -9.86 -10.54 10.49
C GLY A 364 -9.30 -10.02 11.79
N PRO A 365 -9.67 -10.59 12.94
CA PRO A 365 -9.15 -10.15 14.23
C PRO A 365 -7.64 -10.37 14.30
N LEU A 366 -6.93 -9.52 15.03
CA LEU A 366 -5.51 -9.70 15.29
C LEU A 366 -5.29 -10.89 16.24
N ARG A 367 -4.38 -11.80 15.85
CA ARG A 367 -3.84 -12.83 16.74
C ARG A 367 -2.70 -12.23 17.57
N ASP A 368 -2.77 -12.41 18.88
CA ASP A 368 -1.86 -11.77 19.85
C ASP A 368 -0.39 -12.21 19.74
N GLN A 369 -0.14 -13.44 19.29
CA GLN A 369 1.21 -14.00 19.23
C GLN A 369 1.84 -13.81 17.85
N VAL A 370 3.15 -13.56 17.86
CA VAL A 370 3.97 -13.58 16.63
C VAL A 370 3.98 -15.01 16.09
N LEU A 371 3.76 -15.16 14.79
CA LEU A 371 3.88 -16.46 14.15
C LEU A 371 5.34 -16.96 14.26
N PRO A 372 5.59 -18.15 14.85
CA PRO A 372 6.94 -18.69 14.91
C PRO A 372 7.45 -19.03 13.49
N ALA A 373 8.72 -18.73 13.24
CA ALA A 373 9.40 -19.11 12.01
C ALA A 373 10.78 -19.67 12.34
N ARG A 374 11.08 -20.89 11.87
CA ARG A 374 12.41 -21.50 11.97
C ARG A 374 13.35 -21.07 10.85
N ARG A 375 12.78 -20.58 9.75
CA ARG A 375 13.49 -20.11 8.57
C ARG A 375 12.80 -18.86 8.03
N VAL A 376 13.59 -17.87 7.67
CA VAL A 376 13.13 -16.63 7.02
C VAL A 376 14.04 -16.27 5.85
N GLY A 377 13.44 -15.70 4.80
CA GLY A 377 14.17 -15.09 3.69
C GLY A 377 13.99 -13.58 3.69
N ILE A 378 15.03 -12.82 3.98
CA ILE A 378 14.97 -11.36 4.00
C ILE A 378 15.37 -10.80 2.64
N LYS A 379 14.39 -10.33 1.88
CA LYS A 379 14.65 -9.58 0.63
C LYS A 379 15.49 -8.34 0.94
N LEU A 380 16.54 -8.09 0.16
CA LEU A 380 17.36 -6.88 0.25
C LEU A 380 16.69 -5.66 -0.39
N LYS A 381 15.67 -5.88 -1.22
CA LYS A 381 14.84 -4.85 -1.84
C LYS A 381 13.48 -4.77 -1.16
N GLN A 382 13.31 -3.86 -0.20
CA GLN A 382 12.04 -3.64 0.54
C GLN A 382 11.61 -2.17 0.62
N HIS A 383 12.26 -1.31 -0.15
CA HIS A 383 12.00 0.13 -0.15
C HIS A 383 12.19 0.75 -1.54
N VAL A 384 11.73 1.98 -1.71
CA VAL A 384 12.08 2.81 -2.89
C VAL A 384 13.59 3.08 -2.89
N GLY A 385 14.21 3.11 -4.08
CA GLY A 385 15.66 3.32 -4.25
C GLY A 385 16.41 2.06 -4.71
N ALA A 386 17.72 1.99 -4.49
CA ALA A 386 18.51 0.80 -4.82
C ALA A 386 18.26 -0.34 -3.80
N PRO A 387 18.38 -1.62 -4.16
CA PRO A 387 18.44 -2.71 -3.18
C PRO A 387 19.57 -2.51 -2.17
N CYS A 388 19.42 -3.03 -0.96
CA CYS A 388 20.52 -3.10 0.00
C CYS A 388 21.61 -4.08 -0.45
N GLU A 389 22.84 -3.80 -0.05
CA GLU A 389 23.97 -4.71 -0.15
C GLU A 389 24.02 -5.58 1.12
N PRO A 390 24.31 -6.89 1.02
CA PRO A 390 24.46 -7.74 2.19
C PRO A 390 25.55 -7.20 3.13
N ALA A 391 25.26 -7.20 4.43
CA ALA A 391 26.19 -6.78 5.49
C ALA A 391 26.65 -7.96 6.37
N VAL A 392 26.37 -9.18 5.93
CA VAL A 392 26.66 -10.44 6.62
C VAL A 392 27.17 -11.47 5.62
N ALA A 393 27.84 -12.51 6.12
CA ALA A 393 28.35 -13.63 5.33
C ALA A 393 27.58 -14.93 5.62
N VAL A 394 27.66 -15.90 4.71
CA VAL A 394 27.18 -17.27 4.97
C VAL A 394 27.93 -17.87 6.17
N ALA A 395 27.23 -18.66 6.97
CA ALA A 395 27.65 -19.23 8.25
C ALA A 395 27.82 -18.21 9.41
N GLN A 396 27.55 -16.92 9.18
CA GLN A 396 27.55 -15.93 10.27
C GLN A 396 26.33 -16.11 11.18
N ALA A 397 26.55 -16.12 12.49
CA ALA A 397 25.48 -16.04 13.48
C ALA A 397 24.93 -14.61 13.55
N VAL A 398 23.61 -14.48 13.64
CA VAL A 398 22.89 -13.20 13.72
C VAL A 398 21.85 -13.26 14.83
N ARG A 399 21.59 -12.11 15.44
CA ARG A 399 20.50 -11.91 16.38
C ARG A 399 19.39 -11.10 15.74
N GLN A 400 18.16 -11.30 16.20
CA GLN A 400 17.03 -10.50 15.79
C GLN A 400 17.34 -9.01 15.98
N GLY A 401 17.17 -8.24 14.89
CA GLY A 401 17.47 -6.82 14.83
C GLY A 401 18.87 -6.46 14.33
N ASP A 402 19.77 -7.43 14.13
CA ASP A 402 21.07 -7.18 13.49
C ASP A 402 20.86 -6.68 12.06
N ALA A 403 21.62 -5.66 11.65
CA ALA A 403 21.57 -5.15 10.30
C ALA A 403 22.27 -6.14 9.34
N ILE A 404 21.48 -6.80 8.48
CA ILE A 404 21.97 -7.80 7.52
C ILE A 404 22.07 -7.27 6.10
N GLY A 405 21.51 -6.09 5.83
CA GLY A 405 21.67 -5.38 4.58
C GLY A 405 21.72 -3.88 4.80
N ARG A 406 22.63 -3.21 4.09
CA ARG A 406 22.84 -1.76 4.18
C ARG A 406 22.55 -1.11 2.84
N VAL A 407 22.08 0.13 2.88
CA VAL A 407 21.84 0.90 1.67
C VAL A 407 23.19 1.20 1.01
N PRO A 408 23.34 1.02 -0.31
CA PRO A 408 24.59 1.30 -1.00
C PRO A 408 24.98 2.77 -0.86
N LEU A 409 26.28 3.03 -0.87
CA LEU A 409 26.83 4.38 -0.91
C LEU A 409 26.93 4.83 -2.37
N LYS A 410 26.43 6.04 -2.65
CA LYS A 410 26.62 6.73 -3.93
C LYS A 410 27.35 8.05 -3.64
N ASP A 411 28.53 8.21 -4.22
CA ASP A 411 29.38 9.40 -4.04
C ASP A 411 29.65 9.72 -2.56
N GLY A 412 29.87 8.67 -1.75
CA GLY A 412 30.13 8.78 -0.30
C GLY A 412 28.89 9.08 0.56
N LYS A 413 27.69 9.21 -0.03
CA LYS A 413 26.42 9.40 0.69
C LYS A 413 25.54 8.16 0.57
N ALA A 414 24.81 7.82 1.62
CA ALA A 414 23.82 6.75 1.55
C ALA A 414 22.78 7.06 0.46
N ALA A 415 22.54 6.11 -0.45
CA ALA A 415 21.46 6.24 -1.42
C ALA A 415 20.10 6.33 -0.72
N LEU A 416 19.05 6.69 -1.45
CA LEU A 416 17.69 6.65 -0.93
C LEU A 416 17.34 5.20 -0.53
N GLY A 417 17.09 4.96 0.76
CA GLY A 417 16.75 3.62 1.23
C GLY A 417 16.76 3.46 2.74
N CYS A 418 16.60 2.22 3.20
CA CYS A 418 16.62 1.86 4.62
C CYS A 418 17.30 0.49 4.80
N PRO A 419 18.14 0.29 5.83
CA PRO A 419 18.70 -1.03 6.11
C PRO A 419 17.60 -2.08 6.35
N VAL A 420 17.98 -3.34 6.13
CA VAL A 420 17.17 -4.51 6.46
C VAL A 420 17.85 -5.33 7.55
N HIS A 421 17.04 -6.02 8.35
CA HIS A 421 17.47 -6.61 9.61
C HIS A 421 17.08 -8.08 9.69
N ALA A 422 17.84 -8.86 10.47
CA ALA A 422 17.49 -10.23 10.81
C ALA A 422 16.18 -10.22 11.61
N SER A 423 15.19 -11.00 11.17
CA SER A 423 13.88 -11.07 11.85
C SER A 423 13.80 -12.14 12.94
N ILE A 424 14.77 -13.06 12.99
CA ILE A 424 14.93 -14.12 13.98
C ILE A 424 16.41 -14.24 14.38
N ASP A 425 16.66 -14.84 15.54
CA ASP A 425 18.00 -15.35 15.88
C ASP A 425 18.32 -16.57 15.02
N GLY A 426 19.58 -16.75 14.63
CA GLY A 426 19.99 -17.93 13.87
C GLY A 426 21.32 -17.78 13.15
N THR A 427 21.50 -18.60 12.11
CA THR A 427 22.69 -18.60 11.24
C THR A 427 22.29 -18.27 9.81
N VAL A 428 23.07 -17.41 9.14
CA VAL A 428 22.90 -17.12 7.71
C VAL A 428 23.29 -18.36 6.90
N ARG A 429 22.32 -18.97 6.21
CA ARG A 429 22.53 -20.20 5.43
C ARG A 429 22.89 -19.94 3.98
N ALA A 430 22.30 -18.91 3.38
CA ALA A 430 22.51 -18.56 1.99
C ALA A 430 22.27 -17.07 1.76
N ILE A 431 22.97 -16.51 0.78
CA ILE A 431 22.74 -15.16 0.24
C ILE A 431 22.66 -15.31 -1.27
N GLU A 432 21.45 -15.31 -1.81
CA GLU A 432 21.21 -15.61 -3.23
C GLU A 432 19.98 -14.86 -3.74
N ASN A 433 19.97 -14.50 -5.02
CA ASN A 433 18.83 -13.84 -5.68
C ASN A 433 18.32 -12.58 -4.94
N GLY A 434 19.22 -11.85 -4.26
CA GLY A 434 18.86 -10.67 -3.48
C GLY A 434 18.13 -10.96 -2.16
N VAL A 435 18.26 -12.18 -1.63
CA VAL A 435 17.64 -12.64 -0.38
C VAL A 435 18.72 -13.17 0.56
N VAL A 436 18.62 -12.81 1.84
CA VAL A 436 19.43 -13.39 2.94
C VAL A 436 18.58 -14.41 3.68
N TRP A 437 18.98 -15.68 3.68
CA TRP A 437 18.26 -16.77 4.34
C TRP A 437 18.85 -17.03 5.73
N ILE A 438 18.01 -17.01 6.75
CA ILE A 438 18.38 -17.23 8.15
C ILE A 438 17.59 -18.42 8.68
N GLU A 439 18.28 -19.33 9.39
CA GLU A 439 17.67 -20.46 10.09
C GLU A 439 18.06 -20.47 11.57
N SER A 440 17.07 -20.66 12.44
CA SER A 440 17.20 -20.67 13.91
C SER A 440 17.90 -21.90 14.45
#